data_AF-G8RR45-F1
#
_entry.id   AF-G8RR45-F1
#
_cell.length_a   1.000
_cell.length_b   1.000
_cell.length_c   1.000
_cell.angle_alpha   90.00
_cell.angle_beta   90.00
_cell.angle_gamma   90.00
#
_symmetry.space_group_name_H-M   'P 1'
#
loop_
_entity.id
_entity.type
_entity.pdbx_description
1 polymer ?
#
loop_
_entity_poly.entity_id
_entity_poly.type
_entity_poly.pdbx_seq_one_letter_code
_entity_poly.pdbx_strand_id
1 'polypeptide(L)'
;MFHYVEPPHSYVRTTSTSVVHHADYLVRREGHALCGATLEDAATLAEPGSADTICPDCDEKLVLYHLEWWREQALAATAELEALRAKHPETEVPVQQVDATPEPEPEPEPTTLLDHARRELVKLCREFDDAVPYFRLKNTMQAFSDGLESDERVLLAQQIGGDGTLIRWSTIEVVALGRQVSNSPVQGDSEATWDAWVQDPYPPPKKPKRRFGRS
;
A
#
# COMPACT_ATOMS: atom_id res chain seq x y z
N MET A 1 3.40 -6.50 15.37
CA MET A 1 4.60 -5.66 15.22
C MET A 1 5.48 -6.37 14.21
N PHE A 2 5.41 -5.99 12.93
CA PHE A 2 6.28 -6.59 11.93
C PHE A 2 7.67 -6.03 12.19
N HIS A 3 8.56 -6.85 12.74
CA HIS A 3 9.98 -6.54 12.72
C HIS A 3 10.36 -6.32 11.25
N TYR A 4 11.09 -5.25 10.95
CA TYR A 4 11.70 -5.12 9.63
C TYR A 4 12.70 -6.28 9.49
N VAL A 5 12.25 -7.37 8.88
CA VAL A 5 13.11 -8.54 8.64
C VAL A 5 13.82 -8.27 7.34
N GLU A 6 14.99 -7.66 7.43
CA GLU A 6 15.91 -7.65 6.30
C GLU A 6 16.45 -9.07 6.07
N PRO A 7 16.75 -9.46 4.81
CA PRO A 7 17.43 -10.71 4.54
C PRO A 7 18.72 -10.79 5.37
N PRO A 8 18.96 -11.88 6.11
CA PRO A 8 20.18 -12.01 6.90
C PRO A 8 21.38 -11.98 5.97
N HIS A 9 22.34 -11.13 6.31
CA HIS A 9 23.62 -11.03 5.63
C HIS A 9 24.71 -10.74 6.67
N SER A 10 25.93 -11.05 6.29
CA SER A 10 27.17 -10.82 7.04
C SER A 10 28.25 -10.27 6.09
N TYR A 11 29.43 -10.01 6.63
CA TYR A 11 30.55 -9.49 5.85
C TYR A 11 31.77 -10.35 6.13
N VAL A 12 32.64 -10.50 5.13
CA VAL A 12 33.90 -11.23 5.23
C VAL A 12 35.01 -10.40 4.60
N ARG A 13 36.19 -10.46 5.23
CA ARG A 13 37.37 -9.72 4.76
C ARG A 13 38.60 -10.57 4.87
N THR A 14 39.43 -10.55 3.83
CA THR A 14 40.78 -11.11 3.87
C THR A 14 41.70 -10.17 4.64
N THR A 15 42.55 -10.71 5.51
CA THR A 15 43.41 -9.92 6.42
C THR A 15 44.35 -8.92 5.73
N SER A 16 44.63 -9.11 4.44
CA SER A 16 45.54 -8.31 3.63
C SER A 16 44.88 -7.23 2.76
N THR A 17 43.54 -7.11 2.74
CA THR A 17 42.81 -6.23 1.82
C THR A 17 41.80 -5.33 2.54
N SER A 18 41.67 -4.08 2.06
CA SER A 18 40.62 -3.13 2.52
C SER A 18 39.26 -3.35 1.84
N VAL A 19 39.15 -4.37 0.98
CA VAL A 19 37.90 -4.72 0.31
C VAL A 19 37.13 -5.71 1.16
N VAL A 20 35.88 -5.39 1.46
CA VAL A 20 34.96 -6.25 2.19
C VAL A 20 34.00 -6.91 1.20
N HIS A 21 33.78 -8.20 1.39
CA HIS A 21 32.86 -8.99 0.60
C HIS A 21 31.65 -9.39 1.44
N HIS A 22 30.52 -9.64 0.79
CA HIS A 22 29.45 -10.40 1.41
C HIS A 22 29.82 -11.88 1.40
N ALA A 23 29.56 -12.62 2.48
CA ALA A 23 29.65 -14.08 2.44
C ALA A 23 28.60 -14.64 1.46
N ASP A 24 28.88 -15.82 0.91
CA ASP A 24 27.98 -16.46 -0.05
C ASP A 24 26.71 -16.99 0.65
N TYR A 25 25.64 -16.17 0.73
CA TYR A 25 24.35 -16.60 1.28
C TYR A 25 23.50 -17.43 0.33
N LEU A 26 23.78 -17.36 -0.98
CA LEU A 26 23.03 -18.07 -2.01
C LEU A 26 23.34 -19.57 -1.96
N VAL A 27 24.63 -19.92 -1.81
CA VAL A 27 25.07 -21.32 -1.80
C VAL A 27 25.59 -21.75 -0.43
N ARG A 28 25.78 -20.81 0.51
CA ARG A 28 26.28 -21.05 1.88
C ARG A 28 27.62 -21.80 1.90
N ARG A 29 28.49 -21.51 0.94
CA ARG A 29 29.83 -22.10 0.87
C ARG A 29 30.78 -21.34 1.79
N GLU A 30 31.37 -22.08 2.72
CA GLU A 30 32.45 -21.55 3.55
C GLU A 30 33.65 -21.14 2.69
N GLY A 31 34.33 -20.06 3.07
CA GLY A 31 35.50 -19.54 2.36
C GLY A 31 35.20 -18.91 0.99
N HIS A 32 33.93 -18.68 0.65
CA HIS A 32 33.53 -18.02 -0.59
C HIS A 32 32.75 -16.73 -0.33
N ALA A 33 33.08 -15.71 -1.12
CA ALA A 33 32.31 -14.49 -1.23
C ALA A 33 31.13 -14.66 -2.17
N LEU A 34 30.09 -13.84 -1.99
CA LEU A 34 28.92 -13.77 -2.88
C LEU A 34 29.30 -13.47 -4.34
N CYS A 35 30.35 -12.66 -4.56
CA CYS A 35 30.89 -12.43 -5.90
C CYS A 35 31.49 -13.69 -6.55
N GLY A 36 31.79 -14.73 -5.78
CA GLY A 36 32.41 -15.98 -6.23
C GLY A 36 33.90 -16.07 -5.92
N ALA A 37 34.49 -15.04 -5.29
CA ALA A 37 35.90 -15.06 -4.88
C ALA A 37 36.13 -16.08 -3.76
N THR A 38 37.18 -16.89 -3.89
CA THR A 38 37.69 -17.71 -2.79
C THR A 38 38.50 -16.83 -1.85
N LEU A 39 38.22 -16.90 -0.56
CA LEU A 39 38.88 -16.11 0.47
C LEU A 39 39.65 -17.04 1.40
N GLU A 40 40.98 -16.97 1.35
CA GLU A 40 41.87 -17.63 2.31
C GLU A 40 41.97 -16.78 3.58
N ASP A 41 41.91 -17.41 4.75
CA ASP A 41 41.99 -16.75 6.07
C ASP A 41 41.00 -15.58 6.26
N ALA A 42 39.78 -15.75 5.76
CA ALA A 42 38.73 -14.75 5.87
C ALA A 42 38.24 -14.60 7.32
N ALA A 43 38.14 -13.35 7.78
CA ALA A 43 37.50 -13.02 9.05
C ALA A 43 36.06 -12.53 8.82
N THR A 44 35.11 -13.07 9.57
CA THR A 44 33.73 -12.57 9.58
C THR A 44 33.64 -11.24 10.32
N LEU A 45 32.93 -10.29 9.73
CA LEU A 45 32.66 -8.97 10.28
C LEU A 45 31.15 -8.84 10.51
N ALA A 46 30.77 -8.24 11.64
CA ALA A 46 29.38 -7.92 11.92
C ALA A 46 28.89 -6.79 11.00
N GLU A 47 29.71 -5.75 10.82
CA GLU A 47 29.47 -4.62 9.93
C GLU A 47 30.79 -4.15 9.30
N PRO A 48 30.77 -3.58 8.08
CA PRO A 48 31.93 -2.95 7.48
C PRO A 48 32.29 -1.65 8.21
N GLY A 49 33.58 -1.38 8.40
CA GLY A 49 34.07 -0.12 8.95
C GLY A 49 33.99 1.02 7.95
N SER A 50 34.08 2.26 8.42
CA SER A 50 33.97 3.47 7.57
C SER A 50 35.09 3.63 6.54
N ALA A 51 36.19 2.88 6.68
CA ALA A 51 37.32 2.87 5.75
C ALA A 51 37.31 1.64 4.81
N ASP A 52 36.35 0.73 5.01
CA ASP A 52 36.22 -0.46 4.18
C ASP A 52 35.44 -0.14 2.90
N THR A 53 35.89 -0.69 1.78
CA THR A 53 35.18 -0.58 0.50
C THR A 53 34.46 -1.90 0.22
N ILE A 54 33.14 -1.87 0.04
CA ILE A 54 32.38 -3.07 -0.33
C ILE A 54 32.69 -3.43 -1.78
N CYS A 55 32.92 -4.72 -2.04
CA CYS A 55 33.14 -5.25 -3.38
C CYS A 55 31.92 -4.97 -4.27
N PRO A 56 32.07 -4.27 -5.42
CA PRO A 56 30.95 -3.87 -6.26
C PRO A 56 30.18 -5.08 -6.83
N ASP A 57 30.89 -6.17 -7.16
CA ASP A 57 30.25 -7.40 -7.64
C ASP A 57 29.42 -8.10 -6.55
N CYS A 58 29.79 -7.92 -5.28
CA CYS A 58 28.95 -8.39 -4.17
C CYS A 58 27.71 -7.51 -4.02
N ASP A 59 27.83 -6.19 -4.19
CA ASP A 59 26.72 -5.24 -4.07
C ASP A 59 25.66 -5.48 -5.16
N GLU A 60 26.09 -5.75 -6.41
CA GLU A 60 25.17 -6.12 -7.49
C GLU A 60 24.42 -7.43 -7.19
N LYS A 61 25.13 -8.45 -6.72
CA LYS A 61 24.51 -9.74 -6.36
C LYS A 61 23.67 -9.68 -5.09
N LEU A 62 23.93 -8.73 -4.20
CA LEU A 62 23.12 -8.54 -2.99
C LEU A 62 21.69 -8.18 -3.34
N VAL A 63 21.49 -7.35 -4.37
CA VAL A 63 20.16 -7.01 -4.87
C VAL A 63 19.41 -8.25 -5.35
N LEU A 64 20.09 -9.14 -6.10
CA LEU A 64 19.50 -10.40 -6.57
C LEU A 64 19.09 -11.30 -5.40
N TYR A 65 19.96 -11.45 -4.41
CA TYR A 65 19.65 -12.19 -3.18
C TYR A 65 18.43 -11.60 -2.45
N HIS A 66 18.37 -10.28 -2.31
CA HIS A 66 17.22 -9.63 -1.66
C HIS A 66 15.92 -9.87 -2.43
N LEU A 67 15.95 -9.79 -3.75
CA LEU A 67 14.77 -10.04 -4.59
C LEU A 67 14.27 -11.49 -4.46
N GLU A 68 15.18 -12.46 -4.50
CA GLU A 68 14.84 -13.88 -4.32
C GLU A 68 14.26 -14.12 -2.92
N TRP A 69 14.90 -13.60 -1.87
CA TRP A 69 14.43 -13.74 -0.50
C TRP A 69 13.04 -13.13 -0.30
N TRP A 70 12.81 -11.90 -0.78
CA TRP A 70 11.49 -11.25 -0.66
C TRP A 70 10.41 -11.97 -1.45
N ARG A 71 10.75 -12.53 -2.61
CA ARG A 71 9.82 -13.35 -3.38
C ARG A 71 9.41 -14.59 -2.59
N GLU A 72 10.36 -15.28 -1.96
CA GLU A 72 10.05 -16.44 -1.11
C GLU A 72 9.16 -16.06 0.08
N GLN A 73 9.46 -14.94 0.76
CA GLN A 73 8.63 -14.46 1.86
C GLN A 73 7.20 -14.12 1.41
N ALA A 74 7.05 -13.47 0.25
CA ALA A 74 5.74 -13.14 -0.30
C ALA A 74 4.94 -14.41 -0.60
N LEU A 75 5.56 -15.41 -1.25
CA LEU A 75 4.92 -16.69 -1.54
C LEU A 75 4.50 -17.43 -0.26
N ALA A 76 5.37 -17.44 0.76
CA ALA A 76 5.05 -18.06 2.05
C ALA A 76 3.88 -17.37 2.75
N ALA A 77 3.85 -16.02 2.76
CA ALA A 77 2.76 -15.26 3.34
C ALA A 77 1.44 -15.46 2.59
N THR A 78 1.47 -15.54 1.25
CA THR A 78 0.29 -15.89 0.44
C THR A 78 -0.25 -17.27 0.81
N ALA A 79 0.63 -18.27 0.92
CA ALA A 79 0.23 -19.63 1.32
C ALA A 79 -0.35 -19.67 2.75
N GLU A 80 0.22 -18.91 3.69
CA GLU A 80 -0.33 -18.79 5.05
C GLU A 80 -1.72 -18.17 5.03
N LEU A 81 -1.91 -17.11 4.26
CA LEU A 81 -3.19 -16.42 4.11
C LEU A 81 -4.26 -17.35 3.51
N GLU A 82 -3.91 -18.11 2.47
CA GLU A 82 -4.79 -19.12 1.88
C GLU A 82 -5.14 -20.22 2.90
N ALA A 83 -4.17 -20.70 3.67
CA ALA A 83 -4.41 -21.68 4.73
C ALA A 83 -5.32 -21.14 5.84
N LEU A 84 -5.20 -19.85 6.17
CA LEU A 84 -6.09 -19.18 7.13
C LEU A 84 -7.51 -19.04 6.58
N ARG A 85 -7.67 -18.63 5.31
CA ARG A 85 -8.98 -18.60 4.63
C ARG A 85 -9.64 -19.97 4.57
N ALA A 86 -8.87 -21.03 4.33
CA ALA A 86 -9.38 -22.40 4.34
C ALA A 86 -9.82 -22.86 5.75
N LYS A 87 -9.11 -22.46 6.81
CA LYS A 87 -9.45 -22.77 8.21
C LYS A 87 -10.63 -21.95 8.74
N HIS A 88 -10.75 -20.72 8.27
CA HIS A 88 -11.79 -19.77 8.64
C HIS A 88 -12.56 -19.40 7.38
N PRO A 89 -13.38 -20.32 6.84
CA PRO A 89 -14.27 -19.97 5.74
C PRO A 89 -15.07 -18.76 6.22
N GLU A 90 -15.00 -17.67 5.45
CA GLU A 90 -15.80 -16.48 5.74
C GLU A 90 -17.23 -16.97 5.93
N THR A 91 -17.76 -16.75 7.13
CA THR A 91 -19.18 -16.98 7.36
C THR A 91 -19.85 -15.97 6.47
N GLU A 92 -20.34 -16.42 5.31
CA GLU A 92 -21.19 -15.64 4.43
C GLU A 92 -22.28 -15.05 5.31
N VAL A 93 -22.14 -13.77 5.64
CA VAL A 93 -23.24 -13.00 6.17
C VAL A 93 -24.26 -13.07 5.05
N PRO A 94 -25.50 -13.55 5.30
CA PRO A 94 -26.46 -13.73 4.24
C PRO A 94 -26.59 -12.42 3.48
N VAL A 95 -26.13 -12.40 2.24
CA VAL A 95 -26.43 -11.34 1.29
C VAL A 95 -27.94 -11.43 1.15
N GLN A 96 -28.66 -10.53 1.82
CA GLN A 96 -30.06 -10.31 1.50
C GLN A 96 -30.10 -9.95 0.02
N GLN A 97 -30.47 -10.92 -0.81
CA GLN A 97 -30.98 -10.66 -2.14
C GLN A 97 -32.15 -9.72 -1.97
N VAL A 98 -31.89 -8.42 -2.16
CA VAL A 98 -32.94 -7.46 -2.46
C VAL A 98 -33.29 -7.70 -3.92
N ASP A 99 -34.12 -8.71 -4.12
CA ASP A 99 -34.81 -8.94 -5.37
C ASP A 99 -35.85 -7.81 -5.58
N ALA A 100 -36.13 -7.53 -6.86
CA ALA A 100 -37.01 -6.49 -7.40
C ALA A 100 -36.43 -5.06 -7.49
N THR A 101 -35.78 -4.81 -8.63
CA THR A 101 -35.79 -3.53 -9.35
C THR A 101 -37.22 -3.10 -9.69
N PRO A 102 -37.69 -1.91 -9.29
CA PRO A 102 -38.66 -1.13 -10.05
C PRO A 102 -37.91 -0.11 -10.92
N GLU A 103 -38.48 0.18 -12.10
CA GLU A 103 -38.02 1.18 -13.07
C GLU A 103 -37.54 2.51 -12.47
N PRO A 104 -36.59 3.21 -13.13
CA PRO A 104 -36.07 4.47 -12.63
C PRO A 104 -37.12 5.59 -12.81
N GLU A 105 -37.77 5.98 -11.73
CA GLU A 105 -38.40 7.30 -11.64
C GLU A 105 -37.33 8.40 -11.69
N PRO A 106 -37.64 9.58 -12.26
CA PRO A 106 -36.68 10.69 -12.34
C PRO A 106 -36.25 11.13 -10.93
N GLU A 107 -34.95 11.02 -10.63
CA GLU A 107 -34.38 11.37 -9.33
C GLU A 107 -34.77 12.82 -8.93
N PRO A 108 -35.46 13.02 -7.79
CA PRO A 108 -35.87 14.35 -7.34
C PRO A 108 -34.63 15.20 -7.05
N GLU A 109 -34.61 16.46 -7.51
CA GLU A 109 -33.52 17.41 -7.28
C GLU A 109 -33.00 17.37 -5.83
N PRO A 110 -31.68 17.36 -5.61
CA PRO A 110 -31.12 17.09 -4.30
C PRO A 110 -31.49 18.24 -3.36
N THR A 111 -32.32 17.94 -2.36
CA THR A 111 -32.81 18.93 -1.40
C THR A 111 -31.76 19.31 -0.34
N THR A 112 -30.67 18.55 -0.21
CA THR A 112 -29.60 18.78 0.76
C THR A 112 -28.20 18.55 0.16
N LEU A 113 -27.16 19.09 0.82
CA LEU A 113 -25.77 18.87 0.43
C LEU A 113 -25.35 17.40 0.60
N LEU A 114 -25.91 16.69 1.59
CA LEU A 114 -25.73 15.25 1.73
C LEU A 114 -26.39 14.46 0.58
N ASP A 115 -27.54 14.89 0.06
CA ASP A 115 -28.14 14.25 -1.10
C ASP A 115 -27.27 14.43 -2.34
N HIS A 116 -26.66 15.59 -2.50
CA HIS A 116 -25.67 15.82 -3.56
C HIS A 116 -24.42 14.94 -3.38
N ALA A 117 -23.88 14.84 -2.16
CA ALA A 117 -22.76 13.96 -1.86
C ALA A 117 -23.10 12.49 -2.13
N ARG A 118 -24.32 12.04 -1.77
CA ARG A 118 -24.82 10.68 -2.04
C ARG A 118 -24.90 10.39 -3.53
N ARG A 119 -25.36 11.35 -4.34
CA ARG A 119 -25.37 11.21 -5.82
C ARG A 119 -23.97 11.02 -6.38
N GLU A 120 -22.99 11.80 -5.93
CA GLU A 120 -21.59 11.62 -6.33
C GLU A 120 -21.04 10.25 -5.91
N LEU A 121 -21.43 9.75 -4.74
CA LEU A 121 -21.07 8.40 -4.29
C LEU A 121 -21.71 7.31 -5.15
N VAL A 122 -22.99 7.45 -5.52
CA VAL A 122 -23.67 6.49 -6.40
C VAL A 122 -23.02 6.47 -7.78
N LYS A 123 -22.67 7.64 -8.34
CA LYS A 123 -21.90 7.72 -9.60
C LYS A 123 -20.58 6.98 -9.48
N LEU A 124 -19.82 7.25 -8.43
CA LEU A 124 -18.55 6.56 -8.17
C LEU A 124 -18.75 5.04 -8.02
N CYS A 125 -19.76 4.60 -7.28
CA CYS A 125 -20.03 3.16 -7.08
C CYS A 125 -20.46 2.46 -8.37
N ARG A 126 -20.97 3.17 -9.39
CA ARG A 126 -21.26 2.59 -10.71
C ARG A 126 -20.01 2.36 -11.55
N GLU A 127 -18.90 3.02 -11.23
CA GLU A 127 -17.61 2.81 -11.93
C GLU A 127 -16.90 1.54 -11.45
N PHE A 128 -17.34 0.95 -10.33
CA PHE A 128 -16.70 -0.22 -9.71
C PHE A 128 -17.74 -1.30 -9.37
N ASP A 129 -17.54 -2.50 -9.92
CA ASP A 129 -18.47 -3.62 -9.73
C ASP A 129 -18.34 -4.27 -8.34
N ASP A 130 -17.10 -4.45 -7.86
CA ASP A 130 -16.83 -5.20 -6.61
C ASP A 130 -16.50 -4.30 -5.42
N ALA A 131 -15.46 -3.49 -5.53
CA ALA A 131 -14.97 -2.64 -4.44
C ALA A 131 -14.53 -1.27 -4.94
N VAL A 132 -14.88 -0.23 -4.18
CA VAL A 132 -14.45 1.14 -4.45
C VAL A 132 -13.08 1.35 -3.81
N PRO A 133 -12.03 1.71 -4.58
CA PRO A 133 -10.73 2.01 -3.99
C PRO A 133 -10.81 3.22 -3.07
N TYR A 134 -10.22 3.13 -1.87
CA TYR A 134 -10.27 4.18 -0.85
C TYR A 134 -9.75 5.52 -1.37
N PHE A 135 -8.69 5.51 -2.19
CA PHE A 135 -8.14 6.74 -2.76
C PHE A 135 -9.11 7.42 -3.73
N ARG A 136 -9.89 6.65 -4.50
CA ARG A 136 -10.93 7.20 -5.39
C ARG A 136 -12.06 7.82 -4.57
N LEU A 137 -12.58 7.08 -3.59
CA LEU A 137 -13.58 7.58 -2.65
C LEU A 137 -13.12 8.90 -1.99
N LYS A 138 -11.89 8.93 -1.49
CA LYS A 138 -11.30 10.11 -0.87
C LYS A 138 -11.20 11.28 -1.83
N ASN A 139 -10.65 11.07 -3.04
CA ASN A 139 -10.45 12.14 -4.01
C ASN A 139 -11.79 12.71 -4.49
N THR A 140 -12.79 11.86 -4.76
CA THR A 140 -14.13 12.30 -5.16
C THR A 140 -14.79 13.14 -4.06
N MET A 141 -14.74 12.68 -2.80
CA MET A 141 -15.33 13.43 -1.68
C MET A 141 -14.55 14.70 -1.34
N GLN A 142 -13.23 14.71 -1.54
CA GLN A 142 -12.42 15.92 -1.40
C GLN A 142 -12.77 16.94 -2.49
N ALA A 143 -12.85 16.52 -3.75
CA ALA A 143 -13.24 17.40 -4.86
C ALA A 143 -14.65 17.97 -4.68
N PHE A 144 -15.60 17.14 -4.20
CA PHE A 144 -16.92 17.60 -3.81
C PHE A 144 -16.84 18.68 -2.72
N SER A 145 -16.10 18.43 -1.63
CA SER A 145 -15.94 19.40 -0.55
C SER A 145 -15.21 20.69 -1.00
N ASP A 146 -14.25 20.58 -1.91
CA ASP A 146 -13.48 21.72 -2.41
C ASP A 146 -14.35 22.64 -3.27
N GLY A 147 -15.33 22.08 -3.98
CA GLY A 147 -16.33 22.81 -4.75
C GLY A 147 -17.39 23.54 -3.92
N LEU A 148 -17.47 23.28 -2.61
CA LEU A 148 -18.37 23.97 -1.69
C LEU A 148 -17.77 25.27 -1.16
N GLU A 149 -18.61 26.28 -0.99
CA GLU A 149 -18.28 27.51 -0.28
C GLU A 149 -18.06 27.27 1.22
N SER A 150 -17.44 28.23 1.90
CA SER A 150 -17.10 28.08 3.33
C SER A 150 -18.32 27.83 4.21
N ASP A 151 -19.44 28.51 3.96
CA ASP A 151 -20.69 28.34 4.70
C ASP A 151 -21.35 26.99 4.39
N GLU A 152 -21.25 26.51 3.14
CA GLU A 152 -21.77 25.21 2.72
C GLU A 152 -20.99 24.06 3.35
N ARG A 153 -19.67 24.18 3.53
CA ARG A 153 -18.86 23.18 4.25
C ARG A 153 -19.27 23.09 5.72
N VAL A 154 -19.64 24.21 6.35
CA VAL A 154 -20.16 24.23 7.73
C VAL A 154 -21.53 23.56 7.79
N LEU A 155 -22.43 23.85 6.85
CA LEU A 155 -23.73 23.19 6.75
C LEU A 155 -23.60 21.69 6.49
N LEU A 156 -22.69 21.27 5.61
CA LEU A 156 -22.39 19.86 5.36
C LEU A 156 -21.90 19.17 6.64
N ALA A 157 -20.99 19.78 7.39
CA ALA A 157 -20.53 19.24 8.67
C ALA A 157 -21.66 19.12 9.69
N GLN A 158 -22.59 20.08 9.74
CA GLN A 158 -23.79 20.00 10.58
C GLN A 158 -24.72 18.85 10.14
N GLN A 159 -24.89 18.64 8.83
CA GLN A 159 -25.72 17.56 8.27
C GLN A 159 -25.11 16.18 8.52
N ILE A 160 -23.78 16.04 8.45
CA ILE A 160 -23.07 14.79 8.81
C ILE A 160 -23.23 14.49 10.31
N GLY A 161 -23.35 15.54 11.14
CA GLY A 161 -23.50 15.42 12.59
C GLY A 161 -22.16 15.26 13.31
N GLY A 162 -22.24 15.02 14.63
CA GLY A 162 -21.07 15.05 15.53
C GLY A 162 -20.10 13.88 15.39
N ASP A 163 -20.47 12.81 14.68
CA ASP A 163 -19.78 11.52 14.80
C ASP A 163 -18.85 11.16 13.64
N GLY A 164 -18.70 12.03 12.63
CA GLY A 164 -17.87 11.69 11.47
C GLY A 164 -17.38 12.85 10.63
N THR A 165 -16.25 12.62 9.98
CA THR A 165 -15.79 13.40 8.83
C THR A 165 -16.57 12.97 7.59
N LEU A 166 -16.60 13.80 6.54
CA LEU A 166 -17.21 13.44 5.24
C LEU A 166 -16.70 12.10 4.70
N ILE A 167 -15.40 11.82 4.87
CA ILE A 167 -14.79 10.56 4.42
C ILE A 167 -15.26 9.34 5.24
N ARG A 168 -15.53 9.52 6.54
CA ARG A 168 -16.09 8.45 7.37
C ARG A 168 -17.55 8.19 7.01
N TRP A 169 -18.33 9.27 6.84
CA TRP A 169 -19.72 9.19 6.39
C TRP A 169 -19.81 8.48 5.04
N SER A 170 -18.99 8.87 4.07
CA SER A 170 -19.01 8.28 2.74
C SER A 170 -18.59 6.81 2.73
N THR A 171 -17.64 6.41 3.59
CA THR A 171 -17.26 5.00 3.73
C THR A 171 -18.42 4.15 4.24
N ILE A 172 -19.19 4.65 5.21
CA ILE A 172 -20.39 3.97 5.72
C ILE A 172 -21.46 3.88 4.62
N GLU A 173 -21.64 4.95 3.85
CA GLU A 173 -22.63 5.00 2.77
C GLU A 173 -22.31 4.01 1.64
N VAL A 174 -21.03 3.89 1.24
CA VAL A 174 -20.60 2.90 0.24
C VAL A 174 -20.90 1.47 0.73
N VAL A 175 -20.66 1.19 2.01
CA VAL A 175 -21.00 -0.11 2.63
C VAL A 175 -22.51 -0.32 2.66
N ALA A 176 -23.30 0.71 2.96
CA ALA A 176 -24.76 0.65 2.94
C ALA A 176 -25.32 0.38 1.53
N LEU A 177 -24.62 0.82 0.47
CA LEU A 177 -24.91 0.51 -0.93
C LEU A 177 -24.49 -0.92 -1.34
N GLY A 178 -23.99 -1.73 -0.40
CA GLY A 178 -23.58 -3.12 -0.64
C GLY A 178 -22.21 -3.26 -1.30
N ARG A 179 -21.41 -2.20 -1.33
CA ARG A 179 -20.04 -2.20 -1.89
C ARG A 179 -19.00 -2.19 -0.78
N GLN A 180 -17.83 -2.79 -1.00
CA GLN A 180 -16.71 -2.67 -0.06
C GLN A 180 -15.80 -1.50 -0.42
N VAL A 181 -15.16 -0.90 0.59
CA VAL A 181 -14.08 0.09 0.37
C VAL A 181 -12.75 -0.61 0.59
N SER A 182 -11.95 -0.72 -0.48
CA SER A 182 -10.65 -1.39 -0.42
C SER A 182 -9.50 -0.40 -0.26
N ASN A 183 -8.60 -0.66 0.68
CA ASN A 183 -7.31 0.03 0.77
C ASN A 183 -6.29 -0.50 -0.25
N SER A 184 -6.62 -1.60 -0.94
CA SER A 184 -5.79 -2.15 -2.01
C SER A 184 -6.13 -1.46 -3.33
N PRO A 185 -5.16 -0.85 -4.04
CA PRO A 185 -5.37 -0.38 -5.40
C PRO A 185 -5.46 -1.54 -6.43
N VAL A 186 -5.30 -2.79 -5.99
CA VAL A 186 -5.13 -3.99 -6.84
C VAL A 186 -6.26 -4.99 -6.56
N GLN A 187 -7.50 -4.59 -6.82
CA GLN A 187 -8.64 -5.52 -6.90
C GLN A 187 -9.58 -5.00 -7.99
N GLY A 188 -9.19 -5.19 -9.25
CA GLY A 188 -9.93 -4.79 -10.44
C GLY A 188 -9.07 -4.98 -11.69
N ASP A 189 -9.73 -5.13 -12.85
CA ASP A 189 -9.06 -5.39 -14.13
C ASP A 189 -7.84 -4.49 -14.34
N SER A 190 -6.71 -5.12 -14.64
CA SER A 190 -5.39 -4.49 -14.63
C SER A 190 -5.31 -3.27 -15.56
N GLU A 191 -6.07 -3.25 -16.64
CA GLU A 191 -5.98 -2.22 -17.68
C GLU A 191 -6.57 -0.87 -17.25
N ALA A 192 -7.75 -0.86 -16.61
CA ALA A 192 -8.32 0.36 -16.02
C ALA A 192 -7.47 0.89 -14.83
N THR A 193 -6.77 -0.03 -14.15
CA THR A 193 -5.88 0.26 -13.02
C THR A 193 -4.59 0.94 -13.48
N TRP A 194 -4.07 0.60 -14.66
CA TRP A 194 -2.89 1.26 -15.26
C TRP A 194 -3.20 2.66 -15.78
N ASP A 195 -4.33 2.87 -16.46
CA ASP A 195 -4.73 4.21 -16.94
C ASP A 195 -5.01 5.18 -15.78
N ALA A 196 -5.59 4.68 -14.68
CA ALA A 196 -5.76 5.44 -13.44
C ALA A 196 -4.41 5.90 -12.83
N TRP A 197 -3.36 5.09 -12.98
CA TRP A 197 -2.05 5.36 -12.41
C TRP A 197 -1.21 6.32 -13.27
N VAL A 198 -1.34 6.25 -14.59
CA VAL A 198 -0.61 7.11 -15.53
C VAL A 198 -1.16 8.54 -15.56
N GLN A 199 -2.45 8.73 -15.29
CA GLN A 199 -3.11 10.04 -15.41
C GLN A 199 -3.03 10.92 -14.15
N ASP A 200 -2.56 10.40 -13.00
CA ASP A 200 -2.56 11.17 -11.74
C ASP A 200 -1.13 11.58 -11.31
N PRO A 201 -0.77 12.87 -11.38
CA PRO A 201 0.52 13.35 -10.92
C PRO A 201 0.56 13.31 -9.39
N TYR A 202 1.18 12.26 -8.84
CA TYR A 202 1.57 12.23 -7.42
C TYR A 202 2.27 13.55 -7.05
N PRO A 203 1.73 14.38 -6.13
CA PRO A 203 2.51 15.50 -5.63
C PRO A 203 3.72 14.92 -4.87
N PRO A 204 4.95 15.36 -5.17
CA PRO A 204 6.12 14.83 -4.50
C PRO A 204 6.02 15.10 -2.98
N PRO A 205 6.53 14.18 -2.14
CA PRO A 205 6.43 14.31 -0.69
C PRO A 205 6.99 15.66 -0.24
N LYS A 206 6.17 16.45 0.45
CA LYS A 206 6.54 17.78 0.94
C LYS A 206 7.76 17.66 1.84
N LYS A 207 8.86 18.32 1.46
CA LYS A 207 10.12 18.35 2.20
C LYS A 207 9.86 18.78 3.66
N PRO A 208 10.46 18.11 4.67
CA PRO A 208 10.29 18.50 6.06
C PRO A 208 10.87 19.90 6.29
N LYS A 209 10.04 20.82 6.79
CA LYS A 209 10.48 22.15 7.26
C LYS A 209 11.46 21.95 8.42
N ARG A 210 12.77 22.09 8.15
CA ARG A 210 13.78 22.27 9.20
C ARG A 210 13.44 23.53 9.99
N ARG A 211 12.97 23.37 11.24
CA ARG A 211 12.96 24.47 12.23
C ARG A 211 14.40 24.69 12.68
N PHE A 212 15.02 25.77 12.23
CA PHE A 212 16.22 26.29 12.88
C PHE A 212 15.79 26.89 14.22
N GLY A 213 16.25 26.28 15.32
CA GLY A 213 16.16 26.87 16.66
C GLY A 213 17.01 28.13 16.74
N ARG A 214 16.48 29.17 17.38
CA ARG A 214 17.24 30.34 17.81
C ARG A 214 18.06 29.95 19.05
N SER A 215 19.37 30.16 18.96
CA SER A 215 20.27 30.30 20.11
C SER A 215 20.02 31.59 20.87
#